data_AF-A0A6L9ZQ07-F1
#
_entry.id   AF-A0A6L9ZQ07-F1
#
_cell.length_a   1.000
_cell.length_b   1.000
_cell.length_c   1.000
_cell.angle_alpha   90.00
_cell.angle_beta   90.00
_cell.angle_gamma   90.00
#
_symmetry.space_group_name_H-M   'P 1'
#
loop_
_entity.id
_entity.type
_entity.pdbx_description
1 polymer ?
#
loop_
_entity_poly.entity_id
_entity_poly.type
_entity_poly.pdbx_seq_one_letter_code
_entity_poly.pdbx_strand_id
1 'polypeptide(L)'
;MEIPNDKDPNHIGQVNIPVNIVVILVALSSLLTLIYICIGKTYKEALDFLIHAFTTSVIAVSAHYAYRTLRKAEKDKQSEEENRLEERRQAEEDQQKESRQAEKDKKQDKAYRLIGRWNSPEMQSLELGAKQMRNDLRKNPQPMQTYIQEAEENNNQNQEKIYKVTKILNLLVEIAICVENGIADEDVLKSFFQEIVEDYCEKFYDLIHFRSEGKGHPKRYKKLLELRSKWNGSGEKT
;
A
#
# COMPACT_ATOMS: atom_id res chain seq x y z
N MET A 1 31.27 3.76 -4.51
CA MET A 1 31.18 2.44 -3.85
C MET A 1 32.31 2.41 -2.84
N GLU A 2 32.11 3.03 -1.69
CA GLU A 2 33.13 3.15 -0.65
C GLU A 2 33.03 1.92 0.26
N ILE A 3 34.13 1.19 0.34
CA ILE A 3 34.28 0.02 1.21
C ILE A 3 34.45 0.54 2.64
N PRO A 4 33.63 0.14 3.61
CA PRO A 4 33.82 0.58 4.99
C PRO A 4 35.15 0.03 5.53
N ASN A 5 35.95 0.96 6.04
CA ASN A 5 37.26 0.72 6.63
C ASN A 5 37.10 -0.18 7.87
N ASP A 6 37.71 -1.36 7.79
CA ASP A 6 37.68 -2.42 8.79
C ASP A 6 38.30 -1.92 10.10
N LYS A 7 37.48 -1.82 11.15
CA LYS A 7 37.94 -1.47 12.49
C LYS A 7 38.58 -2.73 13.09
N ASP A 8 39.90 -2.68 13.14
CA ASP A 8 40.80 -3.66 13.76
C ASP A 8 40.20 -4.29 15.05
N PRO A 9 39.92 -5.60 15.06
CA PRO A 9 39.24 -6.29 16.16
C PRO A 9 40.11 -6.45 17.42
N ASN A 10 41.37 -6.02 17.39
CA ASN A 10 42.34 -6.18 18.47
C ASN A 10 42.58 -4.93 19.33
N HIS A 11 41.78 -3.87 19.20
CA HIS A 11 41.79 -2.79 20.19
C HIS A 11 41.05 -3.20 21.47
N ILE A 12 41.72 -4.03 22.27
CA ILE A 12 41.42 -4.21 23.70
C ILE A 12 41.47 -2.82 24.31
N GLY A 13 40.29 -2.32 24.70
CA GLY A 13 40.07 -0.94 25.08
C GLY A 13 41.09 -0.45 26.11
N GLN A 14 41.65 0.72 25.85
CA GLN A 14 42.38 1.48 26.87
C GLN A 14 41.43 1.72 28.05
N VAL A 15 41.60 0.92 29.11
CA VAL A 15 40.88 1.12 30.36
C VAL A 15 41.50 2.32 31.04
N ASN A 16 40.97 3.50 30.76
CA ASN A 16 41.32 4.72 31.47
C ASN A 16 40.71 4.61 32.89
N ILE A 17 41.48 4.05 33.82
CA ILE A 17 41.13 4.05 35.23
C ILE A 17 41.30 5.49 35.71
N PRO A 18 40.23 6.18 36.14
CA PRO A 18 40.36 7.53 36.65
C PRO A 18 41.28 7.46 37.87
N VAL A 19 42.42 8.16 37.78
CA VAL A 19 43.50 8.16 38.78
C VAL A 19 42.97 8.35 40.20
N ASN A 20 41.87 9.09 40.34
CA ASN A 20 41.19 9.34 41.61
C ASN A 20 40.74 8.08 42.36
N ILE A 21 40.25 7.02 41.69
CA ILE A 21 39.78 5.80 42.39
C ILE A 21 40.97 5.02 42.96
N VAL A 22 42.06 4.93 42.21
CA VAL A 22 43.29 4.26 42.66
C VAL A 22 43.88 5.00 43.85
N VAL A 23 43.93 6.34 43.80
CA VAL A 23 44.41 7.17 44.91
C VAL A 23 43.56 6.99 46.17
N ILE A 24 42.23 6.94 46.04
CA ILE A 24 41.32 6.71 47.17
C ILE A 24 41.54 5.32 47.77
N LEU A 25 41.71 4.27 46.95
CA LEU A 25 41.94 2.90 47.44
C LEU A 25 43.30 2.76 48.15
N VAL A 26 44.35 3.39 47.61
CA VAL A 26 45.66 3.43 48.27
C VAL A 26 45.56 4.16 49.61
N ALA A 27 44.90 5.32 49.66
CA ALA A 27 44.70 6.07 50.90
C ALA A 27 43.91 5.28 51.96
N LEU A 28 42.84 4.59 51.55
CA LEU A 28 42.02 3.76 52.44
C LEU A 28 42.80 2.55 52.97
N SER A 29 43.59 1.91 52.10
CA SER A 29 44.44 0.77 52.47
C SER A 29 45.54 1.16 53.45
N SER A 30 46.21 2.30 53.22
CA SER A 30 47.20 2.86 54.14
C SER A 30 46.58 3.20 55.50
N LEU A 31 45.37 3.80 55.51
CA LEU A 31 44.65 4.14 56.74
C LEU A 31 44.26 2.89 57.55
N LEU A 32 43.71 1.87 56.89
CA LEU A 32 43.34 0.60 57.52
C LEU A 32 44.56 -0.14 58.10
N THR A 33 45.70 -0.08 57.41
CA THR A 33 46.95 -0.69 57.86
C THR A 33 47.52 0.03 59.08
N LEU A 34 47.46 1.37 59.11
CA LEU A 34 47.81 2.17 60.29
C LEU A 34 46.95 1.81 61.50
N ILE A 35 45.63 1.72 61.32
CA ILE A 35 44.69 1.31 62.38
C ILE A 35 45.02 -0.10 62.88
N TYR A 36 45.35 -1.03 61.98
CA TYR A 36 45.68 -2.41 62.33
C TYR A 36 46.99 -2.54 63.13
N ILE A 37 48.00 -1.71 62.82
CA ILE A 37 49.24 -1.62 63.59
C ILE A 37 48.98 -1.07 65.00
N CYS A 38 48.11 -0.08 65.14
CA CYS A 38 47.74 0.50 66.45
C CYS A 38 47.03 -0.49 67.39
N ILE A 39 46.49 -1.60 66.88
CA ILE A 39 45.82 -2.64 67.68
C ILE A 39 46.83 -3.65 68.29
N GLY A 40 48.14 -3.49 68.03
CA GLY A 40 49.21 -4.23 68.72
C GLY A 40 49.57 -5.58 68.10
N LYS A 41 49.27 -5.78 66.81
CA LYS A 41 49.59 -7.01 66.09
C LYS A 41 50.97 -7.01 65.43
N THR A 42 51.50 -8.22 65.18
CA THR A 42 52.81 -8.45 64.56
C THR A 42 52.85 -7.91 63.13
N TYR A 43 53.95 -7.26 62.73
CA TYR A 43 54.15 -6.65 61.40
C TYR A 43 53.78 -7.58 60.22
N LYS A 44 54.06 -8.88 60.36
CA LYS A 44 53.75 -9.89 59.34
C LYS A 44 52.24 -10.01 59.06
N GLU A 45 51.40 -9.99 60.10
CA GLU A 45 49.94 -10.07 59.95
C GLU A 45 49.35 -8.80 59.33
N ALA A 46 49.96 -7.64 59.59
CA ALA A 46 49.55 -6.37 58.99
C ALA A 46 49.82 -6.34 57.48
N LEU A 47 50.96 -6.91 57.08
CA LEU A 47 51.36 -7.00 55.68
C LEU A 47 50.47 -7.98 54.90
N ASP A 48 50.15 -9.14 55.47
CA ASP A 48 49.21 -10.10 54.86
C ASP A 48 47.81 -9.48 54.69
N PHE A 49 47.34 -8.71 55.69
CA PHE A 49 46.08 -7.97 55.60
C PHE A 49 46.10 -6.91 54.50
N LEU A 50 47.18 -6.11 54.39
CA LEU A 50 47.33 -5.10 53.34
C LEU A 50 47.30 -5.73 51.95
N ILE A 51 47.99 -6.87 51.77
CA ILE A 51 47.98 -7.61 50.49
C ILE A 51 46.56 -8.07 50.16
N HIS A 52 45.86 -8.71 51.10
CA HIS A 52 44.49 -9.17 50.88
C HIS A 52 43.51 -8.03 50.62
N ALA A 53 43.62 -6.92 51.35
CA ALA A 53 42.80 -5.73 51.14
C ALA A 53 43.05 -5.13 49.75
N PHE A 54 44.31 -5.05 49.31
CA PHE A 54 44.67 -4.57 47.98
C PHE A 54 44.14 -5.51 46.89
N THR A 55 44.37 -6.83 46.99
CA THR A 55 43.86 -7.82 46.03
C THR A 55 42.34 -7.78 45.92
N THR A 56 41.62 -7.70 47.04
CA THR A 56 40.15 -7.62 47.05
C THR A 56 39.66 -6.32 46.41
N SER A 57 40.34 -5.20 46.65
CA SER A 57 40.00 -3.92 46.03
C SER A 57 40.18 -3.94 44.50
N VAL A 58 41.27 -4.57 44.01
CA VAL A 58 41.51 -4.74 42.57
C VAL A 58 40.42 -5.60 41.95
N ILE A 59 40.08 -6.74 42.57
CA ILE A 59 39.00 -7.61 42.10
C ILE A 59 37.66 -6.86 42.06
N ALA A 60 37.34 -6.08 43.10
CA ALA A 60 36.10 -5.31 43.16
C ALA A 60 36.03 -4.23 42.06
N VAL A 61 37.13 -3.53 41.80
CA VAL A 61 37.20 -2.54 40.70
C VAL A 61 37.06 -3.23 39.35
N SER A 62 37.79 -4.33 39.11
CA SER A 62 37.68 -5.11 37.88
C SER A 62 36.26 -5.63 37.66
N ALA A 63 35.61 -6.15 38.71
CA ALA A 63 34.22 -6.59 38.66
C ALA A 63 33.25 -5.44 38.35
N HIS A 64 33.47 -4.26 38.95
CA HIS A 64 32.67 -3.06 38.66
C HIS A 64 32.79 -2.62 37.19
N TYR A 65 34.01 -2.62 36.64
CA TYR A 65 34.24 -2.31 35.23
C TYR A 65 33.64 -3.36 34.30
N ALA A 66 33.83 -4.65 34.60
CA ALA A 66 33.22 -5.74 33.83
C ALA A 66 31.69 -5.59 33.82
N TYR A 67 31.07 -5.34 34.98
CA TYR A 67 29.64 -5.09 35.10
C TYR A 67 29.18 -3.88 34.27
N ARG A 68 29.91 -2.76 34.33
CA ARG A 68 29.59 -1.55 33.55
C ARG A 68 29.70 -1.80 32.04
N THR A 69 30.72 -2.53 31.61
CA THR A 69 30.92 -2.90 30.20
C THR A 69 29.81 -3.81 29.71
N LEU A 70 29.44 -4.84 30.48
CA LEU A 70 28.32 -5.73 30.15
C LEU A 70 27.00 -4.96 30.03
N ARG A 71 26.72 -4.07 30.99
CA ARG A 71 25.51 -3.24 30.96
C ARG A 71 25.47 -2.29 29.77
N LYS A 72 26.62 -1.78 29.32
CA LYS A 72 26.71 -0.96 28.11
C LYS A 72 26.44 -1.82 26.86
N ALA A 73 27.07 -2.99 26.77
CA ALA A 73 26.85 -3.91 25.65
C ALA A 73 25.39 -4.38 25.55
N GLU A 74 24.71 -4.59 26.69
CA GLU A 74 23.28 -4.92 26.72
C GLU A 74 22.41 -3.78 26.19
N LYS A 75 22.69 -2.54 26.60
CA LYS A 75 22.00 -1.35 26.07
C LYS A 75 22.24 -1.14 24.58
N ASP A 76 23.49 -1.34 24.13
CA ASP A 76 23.85 -1.20 22.73
C ASP A 76 23.11 -2.26 21.89
N LYS A 77 23.00 -3.51 22.38
CA LYS A 77 22.18 -4.56 21.75
C LYS A 77 20.70 -4.23 21.70
N GLN A 78 20.13 -3.71 22.80
CA GLN A 78 18.73 -3.30 22.83
C GLN A 78 18.44 -2.16 21.84
N SER A 79 19.33 -1.16 21.80
CA SER A 79 19.21 -0.06 20.83
C SER A 79 19.37 -0.54 19.39
N GLU A 80 20.27 -1.48 19.12
CA GLU A 80 20.43 -2.08 17.79
C GLU A 80 19.18 -2.88 17.39
N GLU A 81 18.59 -3.64 18.32
CA GLU A 81 17.35 -4.39 18.08
C GLU A 81 16.16 -3.47 17.83
N GLU A 82 16.04 -2.37 18.59
CA GLU A 82 15.01 -1.34 18.40
C GLU A 82 15.15 -0.66 17.03
N ASN A 83 16.37 -0.28 16.62
CA ASN A 83 16.62 0.29 15.30
C ASN A 83 16.25 -0.69 14.18
N ARG A 84 16.63 -1.97 14.31
CA ARG A 84 16.27 -3.02 13.33
C ARG A 84 14.76 -3.25 13.26
N LEU A 85 14.05 -3.14 14.38
CA LEU A 85 12.60 -3.26 14.41
C LEU A 85 11.94 -2.08 13.69
N GLU A 86 12.44 -0.87 13.91
CA GLU A 86 11.92 0.34 13.27
C GLU A 86 12.19 0.33 11.76
N GLU A 87 13.37 -0.09 11.32
CA GLU A 87 13.69 -0.30 9.89
C GLU A 87 12.72 -1.29 9.23
N ARG A 88 12.34 -2.38 9.94
CA ARG A 88 11.35 -3.34 9.42
C ARG A 88 9.97 -2.73 9.31
N ARG A 89 9.52 -1.98 10.31
CA ARG A 89 8.21 -1.28 10.25
C ARG A 89 8.17 -0.31 9.09
N GLN A 90 9.24 0.47 8.90
CA GLN A 90 9.33 1.41 7.79
C GLN A 90 9.31 0.70 6.44
N ALA A 91 10.04 -0.41 6.29
CA ALA A 91 10.02 -1.23 5.08
C ALA A 91 8.63 -1.82 4.80
N GLU A 92 7.92 -2.29 5.83
CA GLU A 92 6.54 -2.80 5.71
C GLU A 92 5.55 -1.70 5.31
N GLU A 93 5.68 -0.50 5.90
CA GLU A 93 4.86 0.66 5.52
C GLU A 93 5.10 1.09 4.08
N ASP A 94 6.37 1.13 3.64
CA ASP A 94 6.72 1.52 2.28
C ASP A 94 6.24 0.46 1.26
N GLN A 95 6.38 -0.82 1.57
CA GLN A 95 5.80 -1.90 0.77
C GLN A 95 4.27 -1.81 0.70
N GLN A 96 3.61 -1.45 1.80
CA GLN A 96 2.17 -1.25 1.81
C GLN A 96 1.74 -0.04 0.97
N LYS A 97 2.49 1.08 1.03
CA LYS A 97 2.24 2.25 0.19
C LYS A 97 2.41 1.92 -1.29
N GLU A 98 3.47 1.21 -1.65
CA GLU A 98 3.75 0.79 -3.02
C GLU A 98 2.66 -0.13 -3.57
N SER A 99 2.22 -1.13 -2.78
CA SER A 99 1.13 -2.02 -3.20
C SER A 99 -0.20 -1.29 -3.41
N ARG A 100 -0.54 -0.33 -2.54
CA ARG A 100 -1.72 0.53 -2.71
C ARG A 100 -1.62 1.41 -3.96
N GLN A 101 -0.43 1.96 -4.25
CA GLN A 101 -0.21 2.76 -5.44
C GLN A 101 -0.33 1.90 -6.70
N ALA A 102 0.30 0.73 -6.74
CA ALA A 102 0.21 -0.19 -7.86
C ALA A 102 -1.23 -0.66 -8.14
N GLU A 103 -2.06 -0.82 -7.10
CA GLU A 103 -3.49 -1.12 -7.29
C GLU A 103 -4.24 0.06 -7.93
N LYS A 104 -3.96 1.30 -7.51
CA LYS A 104 -4.54 2.50 -8.13
C LYS A 104 -4.13 2.63 -9.60
N ASP A 105 -2.85 2.44 -9.90
CA ASP A 105 -2.32 2.54 -11.27
C ASP A 105 -2.99 1.50 -12.18
N LYS A 106 -3.19 0.26 -11.70
CA LYS A 106 -3.93 -0.78 -12.44
C LYS A 106 -5.37 -0.39 -12.74
N LYS A 107 -6.07 0.24 -11.78
CA LYS A 107 -7.45 0.71 -11.98
C LYS A 107 -7.51 1.84 -13.00
N GLN A 108 -6.56 2.76 -12.97
CA GLN A 108 -6.44 3.86 -13.94
C GLN A 108 -6.11 3.34 -15.35
N ASP A 109 -5.14 2.45 -15.48
CA ASP A 109 -4.79 1.81 -16.76
C ASP A 109 -6.00 1.12 -17.40
N LYS A 110 -6.81 0.40 -16.58
CA LYS A 110 -8.04 -0.22 -17.07
C LYS A 110 -9.06 0.82 -17.55
N ALA A 111 -9.22 1.93 -16.82
CA ALA A 111 -10.10 3.03 -17.22
C ALA A 111 -9.65 3.65 -18.56
N TYR A 112 -8.36 3.99 -18.68
CA TYR A 112 -7.80 4.53 -19.92
C TYR A 112 -7.91 3.57 -21.10
N ARG A 113 -7.78 2.26 -20.88
CA ARG A 113 -7.99 1.26 -21.94
C ARG A 113 -9.43 1.24 -22.44
N LEU A 114 -10.42 1.40 -21.55
CA LEU A 114 -11.84 1.49 -21.93
C LEU A 114 -12.13 2.78 -22.71
N ILE A 115 -11.57 3.91 -22.27
CA ILE A 115 -11.63 5.19 -22.99
C ILE A 115 -10.97 5.07 -24.37
N GLY A 116 -9.79 4.44 -24.44
CA GLY A 116 -9.07 4.20 -25.70
C GLY A 116 -9.88 3.35 -26.69
N ARG A 117 -10.62 2.34 -26.20
CA ARG A 117 -11.55 1.56 -27.03
C ARG A 117 -12.71 2.42 -27.54
N TRP A 118 -13.26 3.31 -26.71
CA TRP A 118 -14.30 4.24 -27.13
C TRP A 118 -13.81 5.19 -28.24
N ASN A 119 -12.57 5.66 -28.13
CA ASN A 119 -11.98 6.58 -29.11
C ASN A 119 -11.41 5.88 -30.36
N SER A 120 -11.59 4.57 -30.49
CA SER A 120 -11.07 3.81 -31.64
C SER A 120 -11.86 4.10 -32.93
N PRO A 121 -11.22 4.01 -34.12
CA PRO A 121 -11.92 4.13 -35.40
C PRO A 121 -13.07 3.13 -35.56
N GLU A 122 -12.93 1.93 -34.99
CA GLU A 122 -13.99 0.92 -34.96
C GLU A 122 -15.23 1.47 -34.23
N MET A 123 -15.05 2.03 -33.02
CA MET A 123 -16.16 2.59 -32.25
C MET A 123 -16.84 3.75 -32.98
N GLN A 124 -16.09 4.62 -33.65
CA GLN A 124 -16.65 5.71 -34.46
C GLN A 124 -17.58 5.18 -35.56
N SER A 125 -17.19 4.08 -36.23
CA SER A 125 -18.05 3.40 -37.21
C SER A 125 -19.33 2.84 -36.57
N LEU A 126 -19.24 2.29 -35.36
CA LEU A 126 -20.41 1.85 -34.60
C LEU A 126 -21.33 3.02 -34.24
N GLU A 127 -20.78 4.15 -33.78
CA GLU A 127 -21.54 5.36 -33.43
C GLU A 127 -22.31 5.92 -34.63
N LEU A 128 -21.70 5.91 -35.82
CA LEU A 128 -22.38 6.32 -37.05
C LEU A 128 -23.60 5.42 -37.33
N GLY A 129 -23.47 4.11 -37.14
CA GLY A 129 -24.59 3.18 -37.26
C GLY A 129 -25.68 3.42 -36.22
N ALA A 130 -25.30 3.72 -34.98
CA ALA A 130 -26.25 4.07 -33.92
C ALA A 130 -27.02 5.37 -34.23
N LYS A 131 -26.32 6.39 -34.76
CA LYS A 131 -26.93 7.64 -35.22
C LYS A 131 -27.90 7.41 -36.38
N GLN A 132 -27.56 6.55 -37.33
CA GLN A 132 -28.45 6.16 -38.42
C GLN A 132 -29.72 5.48 -37.90
N MET A 133 -29.59 4.47 -37.02
CA MET A 133 -30.74 3.79 -36.41
C MET A 133 -31.67 4.79 -35.71
N ARG A 134 -31.11 5.70 -34.91
CA ARG A 134 -31.89 6.73 -34.22
C ARG A 134 -32.63 7.63 -35.21
N ASN A 135 -31.97 8.05 -36.28
CA ASN A 135 -32.58 8.89 -37.30
C ASN A 135 -33.73 8.18 -38.01
N ASP A 136 -33.60 6.88 -38.27
CA ASP A 136 -34.66 6.07 -38.89
C ASP A 136 -35.88 5.95 -37.96
N LEU A 137 -35.65 5.63 -36.69
CA LEU A 137 -36.70 5.57 -35.66
C LEU A 137 -37.39 6.93 -35.46
N ARG A 138 -36.67 8.04 -35.61
CA ARG A 138 -37.26 9.38 -35.55
C ARG A 138 -38.11 9.71 -36.78
N LYS A 139 -37.68 9.27 -37.97
CA LYS A 139 -38.39 9.53 -39.24
C LYS A 139 -39.65 8.68 -39.37
N ASN A 140 -39.55 7.41 -38.98
CA ASN A 140 -40.65 6.44 -39.00
C ASN A 140 -40.79 5.85 -37.59
N PRO A 141 -41.53 6.55 -36.70
CA PRO A 141 -41.76 6.05 -35.35
C PRO A 141 -42.53 4.72 -35.41
N GLN A 142 -41.88 3.65 -34.95
CA GLN A 142 -42.48 2.34 -34.81
C GLN A 142 -42.00 1.69 -33.50
N PRO A 143 -42.77 0.75 -32.93
CA PRO A 143 -42.33 0.01 -31.75
C PRO A 143 -40.98 -0.65 -32.00
N MET A 144 -40.07 -0.60 -31.03
CA MET A 144 -38.75 -1.24 -31.14
C MET A 144 -38.85 -2.73 -31.46
N GLN A 145 -39.88 -3.41 -30.95
CA GLN A 145 -40.18 -4.81 -31.27
C GLN A 145 -40.40 -5.03 -32.77
N THR A 146 -41.20 -4.17 -33.42
CA THR A 146 -41.44 -4.23 -34.86
C THR A 146 -40.15 -3.96 -35.64
N TYR A 147 -39.36 -2.97 -35.23
CA TYR A 147 -38.06 -2.68 -35.86
C TYR A 147 -37.08 -3.87 -35.77
N ILE A 148 -37.07 -4.58 -34.65
CA ILE A 148 -36.25 -5.79 -34.45
C ILE A 148 -36.78 -6.95 -35.27
N GLN A 149 -38.09 -7.20 -35.29
CA GLN A 149 -38.71 -8.25 -36.11
C GLN A 149 -38.45 -8.02 -37.60
N GLU A 150 -38.62 -6.80 -38.09
CA GLU A 150 -38.31 -6.42 -39.48
C GLU A 150 -36.83 -6.67 -39.82
N ALA A 151 -35.93 -6.44 -38.86
CA ALA A 151 -34.51 -6.72 -39.01
C ALA A 151 -34.18 -8.22 -39.02
N GLU A 152 -34.93 -9.04 -38.29
CA GLU A 152 -34.75 -10.50 -38.23
C GLU A 152 -35.36 -11.21 -39.44
N GLU A 153 -36.44 -10.68 -40.01
CA GLU A 153 -37.21 -11.37 -41.05
C GLU A 153 -36.73 -11.09 -42.48
N ASN A 154 -36.29 -9.87 -42.83
CA ASN A 154 -36.09 -9.53 -44.25
C ASN A 154 -35.06 -8.41 -44.57
N ASN A 155 -34.32 -7.83 -43.62
CA ASN A 155 -33.48 -6.67 -43.91
C ASN A 155 -32.08 -6.68 -43.25
N ASN A 156 -31.07 -7.04 -44.05
CA ASN A 156 -29.64 -6.99 -43.66
C ASN A 156 -29.20 -5.62 -43.11
N GLN A 157 -29.79 -4.51 -43.57
CA GLN A 157 -29.37 -3.16 -43.12
C GLN A 157 -29.84 -2.81 -41.71
N ASN A 158 -31.08 -3.19 -41.33
CA ASN A 158 -31.57 -2.94 -39.97
C ASN A 158 -30.86 -3.86 -38.97
N GLN A 159 -30.55 -5.09 -39.38
CA GLN A 159 -29.76 -6.03 -38.59
C GLN A 159 -28.36 -5.47 -38.30
N GLU A 160 -27.68 -4.91 -39.30
CA GLU A 160 -26.36 -4.29 -39.14
C GLU A 160 -26.41 -3.11 -38.15
N LYS A 161 -27.44 -2.26 -38.22
CA LYS A 161 -27.63 -1.13 -37.30
C LYS A 161 -27.85 -1.58 -35.86
N ILE A 162 -28.74 -2.56 -35.64
CA ILE A 162 -28.99 -3.14 -34.31
C ILE A 162 -27.72 -3.78 -33.75
N TYR A 163 -26.97 -4.50 -34.59
CA TYR A 163 -25.68 -5.08 -34.20
C TYR A 163 -24.70 -3.99 -33.73
N LYS A 164 -24.59 -2.88 -34.47
CA LYS A 164 -23.73 -1.75 -34.10
C LYS A 164 -24.11 -1.14 -32.75
N VAL A 165 -25.39 -0.84 -32.53
CA VAL A 165 -25.88 -0.34 -31.23
C VAL A 165 -25.61 -1.35 -30.11
N THR A 166 -25.86 -2.63 -30.37
CA THR A 166 -25.60 -3.71 -29.40
C THR A 166 -24.13 -3.78 -28.99
N LYS A 167 -23.19 -3.55 -29.91
CA LYS A 167 -21.76 -3.50 -29.60
C LYS A 167 -21.39 -2.33 -28.68
N ILE A 168 -21.96 -1.15 -28.93
CA ILE A 168 -21.76 0.01 -28.05
C ILE A 168 -22.32 -0.28 -26.65
N LEU A 169 -23.57 -0.75 -26.57
CA LEU A 169 -24.18 -1.05 -25.27
C LEU A 169 -23.43 -2.14 -24.51
N ASN A 170 -22.87 -3.14 -25.21
CA ASN A 170 -22.01 -4.15 -24.57
C ASN A 170 -20.73 -3.55 -23.97
N LEU A 171 -20.12 -2.54 -24.61
CA LEU A 171 -19.00 -1.81 -24.00
C LEU A 171 -19.44 -1.02 -22.76
N LEU A 172 -20.59 -0.34 -22.82
CA LEU A 172 -21.13 0.39 -21.67
C LEU A 172 -21.47 -0.55 -20.50
N VAL A 173 -21.97 -1.75 -20.79
CA VAL A 173 -22.15 -2.82 -19.80
C VAL A 173 -20.80 -3.28 -19.22
N GLU A 174 -19.77 -3.44 -20.05
CA GLU A 174 -18.43 -3.80 -19.57
C GLU A 174 -17.90 -2.75 -18.60
N ILE A 175 -18.11 -1.46 -18.90
CA ILE A 175 -17.78 -0.35 -18.01
C ILE A 175 -18.53 -0.49 -16.68
N ALA A 176 -19.85 -0.73 -16.72
CA ALA A 176 -20.65 -0.92 -15.51
C ALA A 176 -20.13 -2.06 -14.62
N ILE A 177 -19.78 -3.19 -15.24
CA ILE A 177 -19.22 -4.35 -14.52
C ILE A 177 -17.83 -4.03 -13.94
N CYS A 178 -16.98 -3.30 -14.68
CA CYS A 178 -15.65 -2.91 -14.19
C CYS A 178 -15.74 -1.97 -12.99
N VAL A 179 -16.69 -1.02 -13.01
CA VAL A 179 -16.95 -0.10 -11.91
C VAL A 179 -17.51 -0.83 -10.70
N GLU A 180 -18.52 -1.68 -10.88
CA GLU A 180 -19.12 -2.46 -9.80
C GLU A 180 -18.08 -3.33 -9.07
N ASN A 181 -17.19 -3.98 -9.82
CA ASN A 181 -16.16 -4.84 -9.25
C ASN A 181 -14.91 -4.07 -8.77
N GLY A 182 -14.89 -2.74 -8.85
CA GLY A 182 -13.74 -1.92 -8.47
C GLY A 182 -12.46 -2.22 -9.28
N ILE A 183 -12.61 -2.74 -10.51
CA ILE A 183 -11.50 -3.14 -11.40
C ILE A 183 -10.96 -1.91 -12.17
N ALA A 184 -11.80 -0.90 -12.39
CA ALA A 184 -11.44 0.33 -13.06
C ALA A 184 -11.67 1.53 -12.15
N ASP A 185 -10.91 2.60 -12.38
CA ASP A 185 -11.07 3.88 -11.69
C ASP A 185 -12.41 4.51 -12.11
N GLU A 186 -13.37 4.55 -11.17
CA GLU A 186 -14.71 5.04 -11.43
C GLU A 186 -14.73 6.55 -11.68
N ASP A 187 -13.91 7.34 -10.99
CA ASP A 187 -13.93 8.79 -11.13
C ASP A 187 -13.46 9.21 -12.53
N VAL A 188 -12.40 8.55 -13.01
CA VAL A 188 -11.90 8.72 -14.38
C VAL A 188 -12.97 8.32 -15.40
N LEU A 189 -13.58 7.14 -15.23
CA LEU A 189 -14.64 6.68 -16.15
C LEU A 189 -15.87 7.58 -16.13
N LYS A 190 -16.31 8.03 -14.96
CA LYS A 190 -17.48 8.90 -14.81
C LYS A 190 -17.26 10.23 -15.50
N SER A 191 -16.08 10.84 -15.32
CA SER A 191 -15.75 12.12 -15.98
C SER A 191 -15.83 12.07 -17.51
N PHE A 192 -15.64 10.89 -18.11
CA PHE A 192 -15.67 10.70 -19.56
C PHE A 192 -17.01 10.14 -20.06
N PHE A 193 -17.56 9.13 -19.38
CA PHE A 193 -18.69 8.34 -19.86
C PHE A 193 -20.04 8.74 -19.27
N GLN A 194 -20.14 9.65 -18.28
CA GLN A 194 -21.41 9.97 -17.65
C GLN A 194 -22.48 10.39 -18.67
N GLU A 195 -22.19 11.41 -19.47
CA GLU A 195 -23.10 11.89 -20.51
C GLU A 195 -23.38 10.83 -21.58
N ILE A 196 -22.37 10.03 -21.94
CA ILE A 196 -22.51 8.96 -22.93
C ILE A 196 -23.46 7.87 -22.43
N VAL A 197 -23.30 7.43 -21.18
CA VAL A 197 -24.15 6.41 -20.56
C VAL A 197 -25.57 6.94 -20.46
N GLU A 198 -25.76 8.19 -20.06
CA GLU A 198 -27.07 8.82 -20.00
C GLU A 198 -27.76 8.83 -21.37
N ASP A 199 -27.06 9.39 -22.35
CA ASP A 199 -27.53 9.60 -23.70
C ASP A 199 -27.93 8.27 -24.40
N TYR A 200 -27.10 7.22 -24.25
CA TYR A 200 -27.40 5.92 -24.83
C TYR A 200 -28.51 5.17 -24.09
N CYS A 201 -28.56 5.26 -22.75
CA CYS A 201 -29.63 4.64 -21.99
C CYS A 201 -30.99 5.26 -22.29
N GLU A 202 -31.04 6.59 -22.49
CA GLU A 202 -32.26 7.29 -22.87
C GLU A 202 -32.67 6.94 -24.31
N LYS A 203 -31.76 7.11 -25.29
CA LYS A 203 -32.06 6.92 -26.72
C LYS A 203 -32.44 5.48 -27.08
N PHE A 204 -31.89 4.51 -26.37
CA PHE A 204 -32.09 3.09 -26.66
C PHE A 204 -32.80 2.36 -25.53
N TYR A 205 -33.58 3.08 -24.70
CA TYR A 205 -34.31 2.52 -23.58
C TYR A 205 -35.17 1.31 -23.98
N ASP A 206 -35.97 1.44 -25.05
CA ASP A 206 -36.84 0.36 -25.51
C ASP A 206 -36.07 -0.88 -25.96
N LEU A 207 -34.91 -0.69 -26.59
CA LEU A 207 -34.03 -1.79 -27.00
C LEU A 207 -33.42 -2.49 -25.80
N ILE A 208 -32.97 -1.71 -24.82
CA ILE A 208 -32.44 -2.21 -23.55
C ILE A 208 -33.51 -3.00 -22.81
N HIS A 209 -34.74 -2.48 -22.72
CA HIS A 209 -35.87 -3.12 -22.07
C HIS A 209 -36.23 -4.44 -22.77
N PHE A 210 -36.42 -4.41 -24.09
CA PHE A 210 -36.71 -5.60 -24.89
C PHE A 210 -35.66 -6.70 -24.69
N ARG A 211 -34.37 -6.33 -24.70
CA ARG A 211 -33.27 -7.29 -24.48
C ARG A 211 -33.23 -7.80 -23.04
N SER A 212 -33.66 -7.00 -22.07
CA SER A 212 -33.70 -7.38 -20.65
C SER A 212 -34.84 -8.33 -20.34
N GLU A 213 -35.98 -8.22 -21.03
CA GLU A 213 -37.13 -9.11 -20.87
C GLU A 213 -37.05 -10.39 -21.72
N GLY A 214 -36.27 -10.37 -22.81
CA GLY A 214 -36.09 -11.53 -23.69
C GLY A 214 -35.23 -12.66 -23.11
N LYS A 215 -35.05 -13.74 -23.89
CA LYS A 215 -34.25 -14.92 -23.52
C LYS A 215 -32.74 -14.67 -23.38
N GLY A 216 -32.26 -13.45 -23.64
CA GLY A 216 -30.83 -13.11 -23.70
C GLY A 216 -30.35 -12.35 -22.46
N HIS A 217 -29.83 -13.07 -21.46
CA HIS A 217 -29.12 -12.50 -20.30
C HIS A 217 -29.78 -11.27 -19.64
N PRO A 218 -30.94 -11.44 -18.97
CA PRO A 218 -31.71 -10.34 -18.35
C PRO A 218 -30.89 -9.48 -17.38
N LYS A 219 -29.85 -10.06 -16.77
CA LYS A 219 -28.99 -9.37 -15.80
C LYS A 219 -27.97 -8.41 -16.44
N ARG A 220 -27.72 -8.51 -17.76
CA ARG A 220 -26.62 -7.80 -18.41
C ARG A 220 -26.84 -6.29 -18.42
N TYR A 221 -28.00 -5.84 -18.89
CA TYR A 221 -28.30 -4.41 -19.00
C TYR A 221 -28.75 -3.79 -17.67
N LYS A 222 -29.19 -4.62 -16.71
CA LYS A 222 -29.49 -4.16 -15.36
C LYS A 222 -28.31 -3.40 -14.74
N LYS A 223 -27.08 -3.89 -14.92
CA LYS A 223 -25.86 -3.22 -14.44
C LYS A 223 -25.62 -1.86 -15.08
N LEU A 224 -25.92 -1.71 -16.36
CA LEU A 224 -25.83 -0.43 -17.05
C LEU A 224 -26.84 0.58 -16.49
N LEU A 225 -28.09 0.17 -16.25
CA LEU A 225 -29.12 1.04 -15.66
C LEU A 225 -28.82 1.40 -14.20
N GLU A 226 -28.26 0.48 -13.43
CA GLU A 226 -27.76 0.74 -12.07
C GLU A 226 -26.62 1.76 -12.09
N LEU A 227 -25.66 1.61 -13.02
CA LEU A 227 -24.57 2.58 -13.20
C LEU A 227 -25.08 3.97 -13.54
N ARG A 228 -26.00 4.07 -14.52
CA ARG A 228 -26.67 5.33 -14.89
C ARG A 228 -27.30 6.00 -13.67
N SER A 229 -28.09 5.25 -12.92
CA SER A 229 -28.77 5.75 -11.71
C SER A 229 -27.78 6.21 -10.65
N LYS A 230 -26.68 5.46 -10.45
CA LYS A 230 -25.60 5.81 -9.52
C LYS A 230 -24.92 7.13 -9.92
N TRP A 231 -24.57 7.30 -11.19
CA TRP A 231 -23.87 8.48 -11.68
C TRP A 231 -24.76 9.73 -11.66
N ASN A 232 -26.05 9.61 -11.97
CA ASN A 232 -26.98 10.74 -11.97
C ASN A 232 -27.55 11.09 -10.59
N GLY A 233 -27.79 10.09 -9.74
CA GLY A 233 -28.30 10.28 -8.38
C GLY A 233 -27.27 10.85 -7.40
N SER A 234 -25.99 10.85 -7.78
CA SER A 234 -24.91 11.43 -6.96
C SER A 234 -24.85 12.96 -6.97
N GLY A 235 -25.73 13.64 -7.73
CA GLY A 235 -25.82 15.11 -7.81
C GLY A 235 -26.72 15.79 -6.76
N GLU A 236 -27.47 15.05 -5.93
CA GLU A 236 -28.40 15.61 -4.93
C GLU A 236 -27.77 15.80 -3.52
N LYS A 237 -26.49 16.17 -3.46
CA LYS A 237 -25.88 16.70 -2.23
C LYS A 237 -25.11 17.98 -2.54
N THR A 238 -25.88 19.05 -2.78
CA THR A 238 -25.48 20.43 -2.46
C THR A 238 -25.24 20.58 -0.96
#